data_AF-A0A971KN63-F1
#
_entry.id   AF-A0A971KN63-F1
#
_cell.length_a   1.000
_cell.length_b   1.000
_cell.length_c   1.000
_cell.angle_alpha   90.00
_cell.angle_beta   90.00
_cell.angle_gamma   90.00
#
_symmetry.space_group_name_H-M   'P 1'
#
loop_
_entity.id
_entity.type
_entity.pdbx_description
1 polymer ?
#
loop_
_entity_poly.entity_id
_entity_poly.type
_entity_poly.pdbx_seq_one_letter_code
_entity_poly.pdbx_strand_id
1 'polypeptide(L)' 'MDNKREDDISINVISAPNDVKPVSQAPVGNAGKAPFCIYAGMRHADGSVIKMEDGSEVVCTENGSWQNTR' A
#
# COMPACT_ATOMS: atom_id res chain seq x y z
N MET A 1 -11.60 -24.36 -7.81
CA MET A 1 -10.34 -23.63 -8.08
C MET A 1 -10.46 -22.31 -7.36
N ASP A 2 -10.06 -22.25 -6.09
CA ASP A 2 -10.20 -21.04 -5.27
C ASP A 2 -8.82 -20.46 -4.96
N ASN A 3 -8.19 -19.96 -6.01
CA ASN A 3 -6.92 -19.22 -5.94
C ASN A 3 -7.17 -17.71 -5.75
N LYS A 4 -8.05 -17.33 -4.81
CA LYS A 4 -8.52 -15.93 -4.66
C LYS A 4 -7.91 -15.17 -3.47
N ARG A 5 -6.94 -15.75 -2.78
CA ARG A 5 -6.26 -15.11 -1.64
C ARG A 5 -5.04 -14.27 -2.02
N GLU A 6 -4.54 -14.37 -3.25
CA GLU A 6 -3.27 -13.72 -3.64
C GLU A 6 -3.40 -12.24 -4.02
N ASP A 7 -4.62 -11.69 -4.03
CA ASP A 7 -4.87 -10.30 -4.41
C ASP A 7 -5.30 -9.42 -3.23
N ASP A 8 -5.26 -9.92 -2.00
CA ASP A 8 -5.64 -9.12 -0.84
C ASP A 8 -4.66 -7.96 -0.62
N ILE A 9 -5.20 -6.76 -0.39
CA ILE A 9 -4.43 -5.53 -0.14
C ILE A 9 -4.72 -4.98 1.26
N SER A 10 -3.67 -4.48 1.90
CA SER A 10 -3.71 -3.92 3.26
C SER A 10 -3.17 -2.49 3.26
N ILE A 11 -3.58 -1.73 4.28
CA ILE A 11 -2.96 -0.43 4.56
C ILE A 11 -1.61 -0.70 5.22
N ASN A 12 -0.55 -0.11 4.66
CA ASN A 12 0.81 -0.31 5.14
C ASN A 12 1.49 1.03 5.44
N VAL A 13 2.34 1.02 6.46
CA VAL A 13 3.38 2.05 6.64
C VAL A 13 4.69 1.44 6.17
N ILE A 14 5.30 2.09 5.20
CA ILE A 14 6.52 1.65 4.54
C ILE A 14 7.62 2.62 4.93
N SER A 15 8.70 2.14 5.55
CA SER A 15 9.91 2.95 5.71
C SER A 15 10.83 2.64 4.54
N ALA A 16 11.24 3.67 3.80
CA ALA A 16 12.14 3.49 2.67
C ALA A 16 13.46 2.81 3.12
N PRO A 17 14.05 1.92 2.30
CA PRO A 17 13.61 1.60 0.94
C PRO A 17 12.55 0.50 0.85
N ASN A 18 12.40 -0.42 1.82
CA ASN A 18 11.53 -1.59 1.68
C ASN A 18 10.97 -2.18 3.01
N ASP A 19 11.00 -1.43 4.12
CA ASP A 19 10.47 -1.94 5.40
C ASP A 19 8.95 -1.76 5.46
N VAL A 20 8.19 -2.79 5.12
CA VAL A 20 6.72 -2.76 5.07
C VAL A 20 6.13 -3.26 6.38
N LYS A 21 5.34 -2.42 7.04
CA LYS A 21 4.58 -2.77 8.24
C LYS A 21 3.08 -2.63 7.99
N PRO A 22 2.28 -3.71 8.13
CA PRO A 22 0.85 -3.61 8.01
C PRO A 22 0.27 -2.82 9.18
N VAL A 23 -0.63 -1.90 8.88
CA VAL A 23 -1.39 -1.13 9.88
C VAL A 23 -2.69 -1.86 10.22
N SER A 24 -3.27 -2.55 9.25
CA SER A 24 -4.51 -3.29 9.43
C SER A 24 -4.27 -4.73 9.89
N GLN A 25 -5.10 -5.22 10.81
CA GLN A 25 -5.07 -6.61 11.29
C GLN A 25 -5.58 -7.62 10.25
N ALA A 26 -6.30 -7.14 9.23
CA ALA A 26 -6.82 -7.91 8.11
C ALA A 26 -6.68 -7.10 6.81
N PRO A 27 -6.77 -7.75 5.64
CA PRO A 27 -6.87 -7.05 4.37
C PRO A 27 -8.07 -6.11 4.34
N VAL A 28 -7.88 -4.92 3.78
CA VAL A 28 -8.93 -3.91 3.64
C VAL A 28 -9.58 -3.94 2.26
N GLY A 29 -9.01 -4.69 1.32
CA GLY A 29 -9.54 -4.80 -0.04
C GLY A 29 -8.87 -5.89 -0.84
N ASN A 30 -9.14 -5.89 -2.14
CA ASN A 30 -8.59 -6.84 -3.09
C ASN A 30 -8.16 -6.13 -4.39
N ALA A 31 -6.95 -6.37 -4.87
CA ALA A 31 -6.32 -5.75 -6.04
C ALA A 31 -7.04 -6.01 -7.37
N GLY A 32 -7.91 -7.02 -7.44
CA GLY A 32 -8.76 -7.27 -8.62
C GLY A 32 -9.99 -6.36 -8.69
N LYS A 33 -10.31 -5.63 -7.61
CA LYS A 33 -11.54 -4.80 -7.50
C LYS A 33 -11.29 -3.39 -7.01
N ALA A 34 -10.24 -3.20 -6.21
CA ALA A 34 -9.89 -1.93 -5.59
C ALA A 34 -8.58 -1.40 -6.17
N PRO A 35 -8.46 -0.08 -6.33
CA PRO A 35 -7.20 0.57 -6.69
C PRO A 35 -6.14 0.31 -5.61
N PHE A 36 -4.89 0.16 -6.05
CA PHE A 36 -3.75 -0.12 -5.19
C PHE A 36 -2.50 0.54 -5.75
N CYS A 37 -1.52 0.79 -4.89
CA CYS A 37 -0.21 1.27 -5.29
C CYS A 37 0.83 0.15 -5.13
N ILE A 38 1.80 0.09 -6.05
CA ILE A 38 2.88 -0.89 -5.99
C ILE A 38 4.12 -0.22 -5.41
N TYR A 39 4.75 -0.86 -4.43
CA TYR A 39 6.05 -0.45 -3.89
C TYR A 39 6.75 -1.67 -3.27
N ALA A 40 8.08 -1.73 -3.32
CA ALA A 40 8.86 -2.87 -2.79
C ALA A 40 8.39 -4.27 -3.31
N GLY A 41 7.79 -4.32 -4.52
CA GLY A 41 7.21 -5.55 -5.08
C GLY A 41 5.88 -5.99 -4.44
N MET A 42 5.31 -5.20 -3.54
CA MET A 42 4.04 -5.45 -2.85
C MET A 42 2.94 -4.49 -3.32
N ARG A 43 1.68 -4.91 -3.15
CA ARG A 43 0.49 -4.10 -3.43
C ARG A 43 -0.02 -3.50 -2.12
N HIS A 44 -0.28 -2.21 -2.13
CA HIS A 44 -0.67 -1.43 -0.97
C HIS A 44 -2.02 -0.78 -1.24
N ALA A 45 -2.93 -0.87 -0.26
CA ALA A 45 -4.25 -0.25 -0.36
C ALA A 45 -4.15 1.28 -0.24
N ASP A 46 -5.20 1.97 -0.69
CA ASP A 46 -5.45 3.38 -0.41
C ASP A 46 -5.22 3.70 1.09
N GLY A 47 -4.58 4.83 1.35
CA GLY A 47 -4.17 5.27 2.69
C GLY A 47 -2.83 4.69 3.17
N SER A 48 -2.16 3.82 2.40
CA SER A 48 -0.80 3.39 2.73
C SER A 48 0.18 4.55 2.61
N VAL A 49 1.24 4.56 3.42
CA VAL A 49 2.19 5.69 3.49
C VAL A 49 3.62 5.19 3.36
N ILE A 50 4.41 5.82 2.49
CA ILE A 50 5.86 5.66 2.40
C ILE A 50 6.51 6.82 3.14
N LYS A 51 7.30 6.52 4.17
CA LYS A 51 8.17 7.45 4.88
C LYS A 51 9.54 7.46 4.21
N MET A 52 9.87 8.59 3.61
CA MET A 52 11.15 8.82 2.96
C MET A 52 12.23 9.19 3.99
N GLU A 53 13.50 9.00 3.65
CA GLU A 53 14.63 9.33 4.53
C GLU A 53 14.73 10.83 4.81
N ASP A 54 14.25 11.69 3.89
CA ASP A 54 14.21 13.15 4.05
C ASP A 54 13.05 13.63 4.95
N GLY A 55 12.29 12.70 5.54
CA GLY A 55 11.12 12.97 6.37
C GLY A 55 9.85 13.33 5.58
N SER A 56 9.87 13.31 4.25
CA SER A 56 8.65 13.42 3.45
C SER A 56 7.83 12.13 3.49
N GLU A 57 6.53 12.28 3.27
CA GLU A 57 5.59 11.17 3.22
C GLU A 57 4.89 11.14 1.86
N VAL A 58 4.72 9.93 1.34
CA VAL A 58 4.02 9.68 0.08
C VAL A 58 2.88 8.72 0.35
N VAL A 59 1.67 9.14 0.02
CA VAL A 59 0.44 8.42 0.35
C VAL A 59 -0.11 7.74 -0.89
N CYS A 60 -0.54 6.49 -0.75
CA CYS A 60 -1.29 5.80 -1.78
C CYS A 60 -2.72 6.33 -1.77
N THR A 61 -3.17 6.84 -2.91
CA THR A 61 -4.51 7.43 -3.04
C THR A 61 -5.50 6.46 -3.67
N GLU A 62 -6.78 6.78 -3.56
CA GLU A 62 -7.90 6.04 -4.17
C GLU A 62 -7.80 5.91 -5.69
N ASN A 63 -6.93 6.67 -6.35
CA ASN A 63 -6.65 6.53 -7.78
C ASN A 63 -5.57 5.49 -8.09
N GLY A 64 -5.06 4.77 -7.07
CA GLY A 64 -3.98 3.78 -7.23
C GLY A 64 -2.63 4.41 -7.55
N SER A 65 -2.42 5.65 -7.10
CA SER A 65 -1.20 6.42 -7.36
C SER A 65 -0.61 6.97 -6.07
N TRP A 66 0.71 6.92 -5.99
CA TRP A 66 1.50 7.55 -4.94
C TRP A 66 1.51 9.08 -5.11
N GLN A 67 1.08 9.81 -4.09
CA GLN A 67 1.05 11.28 -4.08
C GLN A 67 1.84 11.79 -2.88
N ASN A 68 2.71 12.77 -3.10
CA ASN A 68 3.43 13.43 -2.02
C ASN A 68 2.47 14.41 -1.33
N THR A 69 2.43 14.40 0.01
CA THR A 69 1.55 15.29 0.79
C THR A 69 2.15 16.68 1.04
N ARG A 70 3.10 17.11 0.20
CA ARG A 70 3.76 18.43 0.27
C ARG A 70 2.98 19.51 -0.47
#